data_AF-A0AAX2RKC5-F1
#
_entry.id   AF-A0AAX2RKC5-F1
#
_cell.length_a   1.000
_cell.length_b   1.000
_cell.length_c   1.000
_cell.angle_alpha   90.00
_cell.angle_beta   90.00
_cell.angle_gamma   90.00
#
_symmetry.space_group_name_H-M   'P 1'
#
loop_
_entity.id
_entity.type
_entity.pdbx_description
1 polymer ?
#
loop_
_entity_poly.entity_id
_entity_poly.type
_entity_poly.pdbx_seq_one_letter_code
_entity_poly.pdbx_strand_id
1 'polypeptide(L)'
;MTTIRNPQTDPSTMVRGLGNPRSDLIDLMTSEVGRMVARRIDDAHGYDTAKPSKAVRSAAVRMVEIVRALDRDQMEACHAELNRFFRLVPFSEAIPVAIEIELKWPHHIETLPEANQRLDLIRKGGEYAMIFSPEKIENVLACIAEIEARQ
;
A
#
# COMPACT_ATOMS: atom_id res chain seq x y z
N MET A 1 -28.71 -18.64 -37.13
CA MET A 1 -28.44 -17.26 -36.70
C MET A 1 -28.29 -17.28 -35.19
N THR A 2 -27.05 -17.32 -34.71
CA THR A 2 -26.73 -17.51 -33.30
C THR A 2 -26.07 -16.23 -32.80
N THR A 3 -26.81 -15.45 -32.00
CA THR A 3 -26.32 -14.20 -31.43
C THR A 3 -25.41 -14.52 -30.25
N ILE A 4 -24.10 -14.30 -30.42
CA ILE A 4 -23.11 -14.35 -29.35
C ILE A 4 -23.23 -13.05 -28.56
N ARG A 5 -23.68 -13.14 -27.30
CA ARG A 5 -23.67 -12.02 -26.35
C ARG A 5 -22.24 -11.78 -25.90
N ASN A 6 -21.72 -10.60 -26.23
CA ASN A 6 -20.46 -10.07 -25.72
C ASN A 6 -20.66 -9.73 -24.22
N PRO A 7 -19.84 -10.24 -23.29
CA PRO A 7 -19.91 -9.79 -21.90
C PRO A 7 -19.31 -8.37 -21.86
N GLN A 8 -20.18 -7.37 -21.67
CA GLN A 8 -19.74 -6.03 -21.30
C GLN A 8 -18.95 -6.14 -19.99
N THR A 9 -17.65 -5.84 -20.07
CA THR A 9 -16.85 -5.40 -18.93
C THR A 9 -17.55 -4.17 -18.35
N ASP A 10 -18.18 -4.37 -17.20
CA ASP A 10 -18.84 -3.33 -16.43
C ASP A 10 -17.76 -2.40 -15.85
N PRO A 11 -17.69 -1.12 -16.25
CA PRO A 11 -16.70 -0.17 -15.72
C PRO A 11 -17.00 0.28 -14.27
N SER A 12 -18.08 -0.24 -13.66
CA SER A 12 -18.65 0.29 -12.43
C SER A 12 -17.96 -0.15 -11.11
N THR A 13 -16.77 -0.75 -11.13
CA THR A 13 -16.14 -1.28 -9.90
C THR A 13 -15.15 -0.33 -9.20
N MET A 14 -14.93 0.90 -9.68
CA MET A 14 -13.98 1.84 -9.06
C MET A 14 -14.59 3.11 -8.46
N VAL A 15 -15.86 3.08 -8.04
CA VAL A 15 -16.38 4.06 -7.09
C VAL A 15 -16.35 3.45 -5.69
N ARG A 16 -15.16 3.25 -5.11
CA ARG A 16 -15.04 3.09 -3.66
C ARG A 16 -14.89 4.48 -3.06
N GLY A 17 -16.03 5.09 -2.72
CA GLY A 17 -16.06 6.12 -1.69
C GLY A 17 -15.44 5.55 -0.43
N LEU A 18 -14.62 6.37 0.24
CA LEU A 18 -13.88 6.12 1.49
C LEU A 18 -14.42 4.90 2.24
N GLY A 19 -13.82 3.76 1.92
CA GLY A 19 -14.22 2.47 2.43
C GLY A 19 -13.77 2.31 3.87
N ASN A 20 -13.90 1.09 4.39
CA ASN A 20 -13.33 0.73 5.68
C ASN A 20 -11.83 1.12 5.68
N PRO A 21 -11.36 2.10 6.48
CA PRO A 21 -10.01 2.67 6.36
C PRO A 21 -8.89 1.62 6.47
N ARG A 22 -9.15 0.55 7.23
CA ARG A 22 -8.26 -0.60 7.34
C ARG A 22 -8.17 -1.40 6.04
N SER A 23 -9.30 -1.64 5.38
CA SER A 23 -9.32 -2.32 4.07
C SER A 23 -8.59 -1.48 3.03
N ASP A 24 -8.82 -0.17 3.03
CA ASP A 24 -8.21 0.74 2.06
C ASP A 24 -6.69 0.81 2.23
N LEU A 25 -6.19 0.80 3.47
CA LEU A 25 -4.75 0.74 3.73
C LEU A 25 -4.12 -0.58 3.27
N ILE A 26 -4.77 -1.71 3.55
CA ILE A 26 -4.29 -3.05 3.13
C ILE A 26 -4.33 -3.17 1.60
N ASP A 27 -5.41 -2.74 0.97
CA ASP A 27 -5.57 -2.70 -0.49
C ASP A 27 -4.47 -1.82 -1.10
N LEU A 28 -4.20 -0.65 -0.50
CA LEU A 28 -3.13 0.24 -0.96
C LEU A 28 -1.74 -0.40 -0.81
N MET A 29 -1.41 -0.98 0.34
CA MET A 29 -0.12 -1.67 0.56
C MET A 29 0.10 -2.85 -0.40
N THR A 30 -0.97 -3.53 -0.82
CA THR A 30 -0.92 -4.66 -1.76
C THR A 30 -1.13 -4.25 -3.21
N SER A 31 -1.42 -2.97 -3.49
CA SER A 31 -1.58 -2.45 -4.85
C SER A 31 -0.25 -2.32 -5.60
N GLU A 32 -0.32 -2.13 -6.92
CA GLU A 32 0.86 -1.81 -7.73
C GLU A 32 1.51 -0.49 -7.30
N VAL A 33 0.70 0.56 -7.07
CA VAL A 33 1.15 1.87 -6.59
C VAL A 33 1.86 1.73 -5.24
N GLY A 34 1.27 1.02 -4.29
CA GLY A 34 1.88 0.78 -2.98
C GLY A 34 3.23 0.07 -3.10
N ARG A 35 3.32 -0.98 -3.93
CA ARG A 35 4.61 -1.65 -4.20
C ARG A 35 5.63 -0.75 -4.87
N MET A 36 5.23 0.11 -5.80
CA MET A 36 6.12 1.08 -6.45
C MET A 36 6.67 2.07 -5.45
N VAL A 37 5.80 2.64 -4.60
CA VAL A 37 6.21 3.60 -3.57
C VAL A 37 7.11 2.92 -2.54
N ALA A 38 6.81 1.69 -2.11
CA ALA A 38 7.67 0.94 -1.20
C ALA A 38 9.08 0.72 -1.76
N ARG A 39 9.21 0.34 -3.04
CA ARG A 39 10.53 0.27 -3.70
C ARG A 39 11.23 1.63 -3.75
N ARG A 40 10.48 2.71 -3.99
CA ARG A 40 11.06 4.05 -4.00
C ARG A 40 11.55 4.50 -2.63
N ILE A 41 10.84 4.13 -1.56
CA ILE A 41 11.27 4.32 -0.17
C ILE A 41 12.58 3.57 0.04
N ASP A 42 12.66 2.32 -0.41
CA ASP A 42 13.84 1.48 -0.24
C ASP A 42 15.07 2.05 -0.97
N ASP A 43 14.91 2.47 -2.22
CA ASP A 43 15.95 3.14 -3.00
C ASP A 43 16.45 4.41 -2.27
N ALA A 44 15.55 5.20 -1.68
CA ALA A 44 15.89 6.42 -0.95
C ALA A 44 16.69 6.14 0.34
N HIS A 45 16.56 4.95 0.90
CA HIS A 45 17.31 4.50 2.07
C HIS A 45 18.56 3.68 1.71
N GLY A 46 18.89 3.56 0.41
CA GLY A 46 20.09 2.86 -0.07
C GLY A 46 19.98 1.33 -0.03
N TYR A 47 18.77 0.78 0.02
CA TYR A 47 18.58 -0.66 -0.11
C TYR A 47 18.68 -1.08 -1.58
N ASP A 48 19.37 -2.20 -1.85
CA ASP A 48 19.38 -2.80 -3.19
C ASP A 48 18.05 -3.55 -3.43
N THR A 49 17.09 -2.84 -4.00
CA THR A 49 15.75 -3.35 -4.32
C THR A 49 15.74 -4.28 -5.53
N ALA A 50 16.76 -4.25 -6.38
CA ALA A 50 16.86 -5.11 -7.55
C ALA A 50 17.10 -6.57 -7.13
N LYS A 51 17.77 -6.79 -5.99
CA LYS A 51 18.04 -8.12 -5.42
C LYS A 51 18.05 -8.09 -3.88
N PRO A 52 16.87 -8.02 -3.23
CA PRO A 52 16.79 -8.22 -1.79
C PRO A 52 17.39 -9.59 -1.44
N SER A 53 18.29 -9.60 -0.45
CA SER A 53 18.99 -10.83 -0.10
C SER A 53 18.00 -11.89 0.42
N LYS A 54 18.27 -13.17 0.13
CA LYS A 54 17.44 -14.29 0.63
C LYS A 54 17.24 -14.22 2.15
N ALA A 55 18.25 -13.74 2.88
CA ALA A 55 18.20 -13.58 4.33
C ALA A 55 17.15 -12.54 4.77
N VAL A 56 17.04 -11.40 4.07
CA VAL A 56 16.04 -10.36 4.36
C VAL A 56 14.64 -10.90 4.16
N ARG A 57 14.38 -11.55 3.02
CA ARG A 57 13.06 -12.15 2.75
C ARG A 57 12.69 -13.21 3.78
N SER A 58 13.62 -14.09 4.14
CA SER A 58 13.38 -15.09 5.18
C SER A 58 13.16 -14.46 6.55
N ALA A 59 13.79 -13.32 6.86
CA ALA A 59 13.56 -12.59 8.11
C ALA A 59 12.15 -11.98 8.15
N ALA A 60 11.68 -11.38 7.06
CA ALA A 60 10.32 -10.85 6.97
C ALA A 60 9.25 -11.94 7.12
N VAL A 61 9.43 -13.10 6.48
CA VAL A 61 8.53 -14.26 6.62
C VAL A 61 8.45 -14.73 8.07
N ARG A 62 9.59 -14.92 8.74
CA ARG A 62 9.61 -15.29 10.16
C ARG A 62 8.96 -14.24 11.05
N MET A 63 9.12 -12.95 10.73
CA MET A 63 8.50 -11.88 11.50
C MET A 63 6.97 -11.93 11.40
N VAL A 64 6.41 -12.27 10.24
CA VAL A 64 4.96 -12.52 10.12
C VAL A 64 4.52 -13.65 11.05
N GLU A 65 5.25 -14.75 11.10
CA GLU A 65 4.95 -15.88 12.01
C GLU A 65 5.02 -15.47 13.48
N ILE A 66 6.01 -14.64 13.85
CA ILE A 66 6.13 -14.09 15.21
C ILE A 66 4.93 -13.21 15.55
N VAL A 67 4.60 -12.22 14.70
CA VAL A 67 3.44 -11.33 14.90
C VAL A 67 2.14 -12.12 15.04
N ARG A 68 1.97 -13.20 14.25
CA ARG A 68 0.83 -14.13 14.38
C ARG A 68 0.76 -14.85 15.71
N ALA A 69 1.90 -15.14 16.34
CA ALA A 69 1.94 -15.83 17.63
C ALA A 69 1.80 -14.90 18.84
N LEU A 70 2.23 -13.64 18.75
CA LEU A 70 2.21 -12.69 19.88
C LEU A 70 0.80 -12.39 20.39
N ASP A 71 0.60 -12.32 21.69
CA ASP A 71 -0.61 -11.68 22.24
C ASP A 71 -0.47 -10.14 22.31
N ARG A 72 -1.49 -9.45 22.83
CA ARG A 72 -1.52 -7.98 22.87
C ARG A 72 -0.44 -7.41 23.79
N ASP A 73 -0.20 -8.03 24.94
CA ASP A 73 0.76 -7.53 25.94
C ASP A 73 2.19 -7.77 25.44
N GLN A 74 2.44 -8.92 24.81
CA GLN A 74 3.71 -9.24 24.18
C GLN A 74 4.01 -8.31 22.98
N MET A 75 2.99 -7.94 22.20
CA MET A 75 3.12 -6.97 21.11
C MET A 75 3.56 -5.60 21.64
N GLU A 76 2.90 -5.09 22.68
CA GLU A 76 3.28 -3.82 23.31
C GLU A 76 4.70 -3.89 23.92
N ALA A 77 5.08 -5.03 24.51
CA ALA A 77 6.42 -5.25 25.05
C ALA A 77 7.51 -5.28 23.95
N CYS A 78 7.18 -5.76 22.75
CA CYS A 78 8.10 -5.85 21.61
C CYS A 78 8.08 -4.63 20.68
N HIS A 79 7.44 -3.53 21.08
CA HIS A 79 7.29 -2.33 20.24
C HIS A 79 8.66 -1.80 19.74
N ALA A 80 9.67 -1.77 20.61
CA ALA A 80 11.01 -1.27 20.25
C ALA A 80 11.69 -2.17 19.20
N GLU A 81 11.56 -3.49 19.34
CA GLU A 81 12.10 -4.50 18.42
C GLU A 81 11.41 -4.44 17.05
N LEU A 82 10.08 -4.25 17.04
CA LEU A 82 9.32 -4.08 15.81
C LEU A 82 9.69 -2.79 15.10
N ASN A 83 9.81 -1.69 15.83
CA ASN A 83 10.27 -0.43 15.25
C ASN A 83 11.69 -0.58 14.66
N ARG A 84 12.59 -1.28 15.36
CA ARG A 84 13.93 -1.60 14.85
C ARG A 84 13.88 -2.48 13.60
N PHE A 85 12.96 -3.45 13.55
CA PHE A 85 12.76 -4.29 12.37
C PHE A 85 12.39 -3.43 11.15
N PHE A 86 11.39 -2.55 11.26
CA PHE A 86 10.97 -1.67 10.16
C PHE A 86 12.08 -0.71 9.70
N ARG A 87 13.00 -0.36 10.61
CA ARG A 87 14.17 0.45 10.27
C ARG A 87 15.20 -0.29 9.42
N LEU A 88 15.42 -1.58 9.68
CA LEU A 88 16.52 -2.37 9.13
C LEU A 88 16.14 -3.20 7.90
N VAL A 89 14.85 -3.38 7.67
CA VAL A 89 14.32 -4.20 6.58
C VAL A 89 13.77 -3.28 5.49
N PRO A 90 14.10 -3.52 4.21
CA PRO A 90 13.45 -2.84 3.09
C PRO A 90 11.93 -2.93 3.25
N PHE A 91 11.26 -1.79 3.17
CA PHE A 91 9.83 -1.69 3.39
C PHE A 91 9.04 -2.53 2.41
N SER A 92 9.51 -2.68 1.16
CA SER A 92 8.89 -3.59 0.18
C SER A 92 8.81 -5.04 0.66
N GLU A 93 9.79 -5.51 1.44
CA GLU A 93 9.80 -6.84 2.05
C GLU A 93 9.09 -6.85 3.42
N ALA A 94 8.96 -5.70 4.09
CA ALA A 94 8.28 -5.56 5.39
C ALA A 94 6.75 -5.39 5.28
N ILE A 95 6.20 -5.09 4.10
CA ILE A 95 4.75 -4.93 3.87
C ILE A 95 3.91 -6.08 4.45
N PRO A 96 4.26 -7.38 4.25
CA PRO A 96 3.49 -8.47 4.84
C PRO A 96 3.41 -8.43 6.38
N VAL A 97 4.47 -7.95 7.04
CA VAL A 97 4.50 -7.76 8.49
C VAL A 97 3.59 -6.62 8.90
N ALA A 98 3.64 -5.49 8.19
CA ALA A 98 2.75 -4.35 8.44
C ALA A 98 1.27 -4.74 8.27
N ILE A 99 0.93 -5.51 7.23
CA ILE A 99 -0.41 -6.05 7.01
C ILE A 99 -0.82 -6.99 8.15
N GLU A 100 0.06 -7.88 8.60
CA GLU A 100 -0.28 -8.81 9.69
C GLU A 100 -0.54 -8.08 11.00
N ILE A 101 0.26 -7.04 11.32
CA ILE A 101 0.04 -6.18 12.49
C ILE A 101 -1.32 -5.49 12.37
N GLU A 102 -1.63 -4.86 11.23
CA GLU A 102 -2.90 -4.17 11.00
C GLU A 102 -4.11 -5.12 11.01
N LEU A 103 -3.92 -6.36 10.52
CA LEU A 103 -4.96 -7.37 10.53
C LEU A 103 -5.31 -7.83 11.95
N LYS A 104 -4.30 -7.98 12.79
CA LYS A 104 -4.44 -8.53 14.13
C LYS A 104 -4.79 -7.45 15.17
N TRP A 105 -4.20 -6.27 15.04
CA TRP A 105 -4.42 -5.12 15.91
C TRP A 105 -4.59 -3.85 15.07
N PRO A 106 -5.84 -3.46 14.78
CA PRO A 106 -6.14 -2.29 13.95
C PRO A 106 -5.43 -1.03 14.45
N HIS A 107 -4.87 -0.26 13.53
CA HIS A 107 -4.15 0.99 13.78
C HIS A 107 -2.87 0.87 14.62
N HIS A 108 -2.49 -0.32 15.08
CA HIS A 108 -1.29 -0.47 15.91
C HIS A 108 -0.02 -0.16 15.12
N ILE A 109 0.00 -0.46 13.82
CA ILE A 109 1.11 -0.15 12.92
C ILE A 109 1.43 1.35 12.85
N GLU A 110 0.43 2.21 13.09
CA GLU A 110 0.57 3.67 13.11
C GLU A 110 1.28 4.17 14.36
N THR A 111 1.31 3.34 15.42
CA THR A 111 2.04 3.65 16.66
C THR A 111 3.53 3.36 16.55
N LEU A 112 3.96 2.56 15.56
CA LEU A 112 5.36 2.25 15.28
C LEU A 112 5.95 3.37 14.39
N PRO A 113 6.83 4.26 14.90
CA PRO A 113 7.25 5.46 14.16
C PRO A 113 7.86 5.18 12.78
N GLU A 114 8.71 4.18 12.69
CA GLU A 114 9.39 3.78 11.46
C GLU A 114 8.38 3.23 10.43
N ALA A 115 7.39 2.45 10.86
CA ALA A 115 6.36 1.96 9.94
C ALA A 115 5.43 3.09 9.52
N ASN A 116 4.97 3.92 10.48
CA ASN A 116 4.02 4.98 10.21
C ASN A 116 4.55 6.01 9.21
N GLN A 117 5.81 6.44 9.36
CA GLN A 117 6.44 7.35 8.40
C GLN A 117 6.43 6.80 6.96
N ARG A 118 6.65 5.49 6.81
CA ARG A 118 6.63 4.83 5.50
C ARG A 118 5.22 4.63 4.98
N LEU A 119 4.26 4.32 5.84
CA LEU A 119 2.83 4.26 5.49
C LEU A 119 2.28 5.61 5.02
N ASP A 120 2.73 6.72 5.62
CA ASP A 120 2.33 8.05 5.16
C ASP A 120 2.80 8.34 3.73
N LEU A 121 3.97 7.84 3.35
CA LEU A 121 4.45 7.93 1.96
C LEU A 121 3.61 7.05 1.03
N ILE A 122 3.24 5.84 1.46
CA ILE A 122 2.33 4.96 0.72
C ILE A 122 0.98 5.66 0.48
N ARG A 123 0.39 6.23 1.53
CA ARG A 123 -0.88 6.99 1.48
C ARG A 123 -0.80 8.13 0.48
N LYS A 124 0.22 8.99 0.58
CA LYS A 124 0.46 10.09 -0.37
C LYS A 124 0.62 9.60 -1.81
N GLY A 125 1.33 8.49 -2.01
CA GLY A 125 1.45 7.88 -3.33
C GLY A 125 0.09 7.41 -3.89
N GLY A 126 -0.75 6.82 -3.04
CA GLY A 126 -2.13 6.46 -3.39
C GLY A 126 -3.00 7.67 -3.73
N GLU A 127 -2.90 8.74 -2.94
CA GLU A 127 -3.59 10.01 -3.20
C GLU A 127 -3.19 10.59 -4.57
N TYR A 128 -1.89 10.63 -4.88
CA TYR A 128 -1.42 11.10 -6.19
C TYR A 128 -1.90 10.20 -7.33
N ALA A 129 -1.86 8.88 -7.17
CA ALA A 129 -2.36 7.96 -8.18
C ALA A 129 -3.86 8.16 -8.45
N MET A 130 -4.64 8.49 -7.41
CA MET A 130 -6.06 8.83 -7.57
C MET A 130 -6.29 10.21 -8.18
N ILE A 131 -5.44 11.20 -7.93
CA ILE A 131 -5.56 12.55 -8.51
C ILE A 131 -5.22 12.51 -10.00
N PHE A 132 -4.15 11.80 -10.35
CA PHE A 132 -3.64 11.67 -11.73
C PHE A 132 -4.10 10.39 -12.40
N SER A 133 -5.30 9.89 -12.06
CA SER A 133 -5.87 8.73 -12.75
C SER A 133 -6.19 9.08 -14.21
N PRO A 134 -6.06 8.14 -15.17
CA PRO A 134 -6.39 8.38 -16.57
C PRO A 134 -7.78 9.00 -16.76
N GLU A 135 -8.78 8.47 -16.06
CA GLU A 135 -10.15 8.99 -16.06
C GLU A 135 -10.23 10.47 -15.63
N LYS A 136 -9.55 10.86 -14.55
CA LYS A 136 -9.54 12.26 -14.11
C LYS A 136 -8.80 13.17 -15.09
N ILE A 137 -7.71 12.68 -15.67
CA ILE A 137 -6.98 13.43 -16.70
C ILE A 137 -7.88 13.62 -17.93
N GLU A 138 -8.57 12.59 -18.39
CA GLU A 138 -9.53 12.65 -19.49
C GLU A 138 -10.67 13.63 -19.20
N ASN A 139 -11.23 13.60 -17.98
CA ASN A 139 -12.27 14.55 -17.56
C ASN A 139 -11.78 16.00 -17.56
N VAL A 140 -10.55 16.25 -17.10
CA VAL A 140 -9.94 17.59 -17.14
C VAL A 140 -9.73 18.05 -18.57
N LEU A 141 -9.23 17.19 -19.45
CA LEU A 141 -9.03 17.50 -20.87
C LEU A 141 -10.36 17.80 -21.58
N ALA A 142 -11.42 17.03 -21.30
CA ALA A 142 -12.75 17.28 -21.84
C ALA A 142 -13.30 18.65 -21.41
N CYS A 143 -13.14 19.00 -20.14
CA CYS A 143 -13.55 20.29 -19.61
C CYS A 143 -12.80 21.46 -20.28
N ILE A 144 -11.49 21.32 -20.50
CA ILE A 144 -10.68 22.32 -21.21
C ILE A 144 -11.20 22.52 -22.64
N ALA A 145 -11.46 21.43 -23.37
CA ALA A 145 -11.99 21.51 -24.73
C ALA A 145 -13.37 22.18 -24.80
N GLU A 146 -14.25 21.95 -23.82
CA GLU A 146 -15.53 22.65 -23.72
C GLU A 146 -15.38 24.16 -23.48
N ILE A 147 -14.41 24.56 -22.66
CA ILE A 147 -14.12 25.98 -22.39
C ILE A 147 -13.60 26.65 -23.67
N GLU A 148 -12.66 26.01 -24.37
CA GLU A 148 -12.12 26.52 -25.63
C GLU A 148 -13.17 26.63 -26.73
N ALA A 149 -14.10 25.67 -26.82
CA ALA A 149 -15.18 25.69 -27.81
C ALA A 149 -16.25 26.79 -27.57
N ARG A 150 -16.28 27.39 -26.38
CA ARG A 150 -17.20 28.48 -26.01
C ARG A 150 -16.55 29.88 -26.16
N GLN A 151 -15.28 29.94 -26.55
CA GLN A 151 -14.54 31.18 -26.85
C GLN A 151 -14.52 31.42 -28.37
#